data_AF-A0A939YAJ9-F1
#
_entry.id   AF-A0A939YAJ9-F1
#
_cell.length_a   1.000
_cell.length_b   1.000
_cell.length_c   1.000
_cell.angle_alpha   90.00
_cell.angle_beta   90.00
_cell.angle_gamma   90.00
#
_symmetry.space_group_name_H-M   'P 1'
#
loop_
_entity.id
_entity.type
_entity.pdbx_description
1 polymer ?
#
loop_
_entity_poly.entity_id
_entity_poly.type
_entity_poly.pdbx_seq_one_letter_code
_entity_poly.pdbx_strand_id
1 'polypeptide(L)'
;CPWPEDFLAILDWQWKEVLVPYWKKEAEFCAKHGIEKIAFEMHPGFCVYNPETLMKLRNEVGEIIGANFDPSHLIWQQVDPVAAIRYLGKAIYHVHAKDTKVDAINTGINGVLDTKHYSDEIHRSWIFRTVGYGNGYQYWKDFVSNLRLVGYDDVLSIEHEDSLMTTYEGLAKAVAFLKECRIEERPGGMYWA
;
A
#
# COMPACT_ATOMS: atom_id res chain seq x y z
N CYS A 1 -7.52 15.50 9.43
CA CYS A 1 -7.85 16.22 10.68
C CYS A 1 -9.35 16.49 10.69
N PRO A 2 -10.09 16.21 11.78
CA PRO A 2 -11.54 16.47 11.85
C PRO A 2 -11.90 17.92 12.23
N TRP A 3 -10.91 18.75 12.59
CA TRP A 3 -11.11 20.13 13.00
C TRP A 3 -10.32 21.09 12.09
N PRO A 4 -10.87 22.25 11.69
CA PRO A 4 -12.22 22.76 12.00
C PRO A 4 -13.34 21.94 11.34
N GLU A 5 -14.60 22.19 11.73
CA GLU A 5 -15.77 21.44 11.25
C GLU A 5 -15.89 21.42 9.72
N ASP A 6 -15.42 22.49 9.05
CA ASP A 6 -15.37 22.57 7.59
C ASP A 6 -14.58 21.42 6.96
N PHE A 7 -13.56 20.86 7.64
CA PHE A 7 -12.82 19.71 7.13
C PHE A 7 -13.71 18.46 7.02
N LEU A 8 -14.61 18.26 7.98
CA LEU A 8 -15.57 17.15 7.93
C LEU A 8 -16.65 17.42 6.88
N ALA A 9 -17.13 18.66 6.75
CA ALA A 9 -18.08 19.02 5.70
C ALA A 9 -17.50 18.81 4.29
N ILE A 10 -16.24 19.21 4.07
CA ILE A 10 -15.52 18.98 2.81
C ILE A 10 -15.36 17.48 2.57
N LEU A 11 -14.93 16.71 3.58
CA LEU A 11 -14.78 15.27 3.44
C LEU A 11 -16.11 14.57 3.12
N ASP A 12 -17.20 14.99 3.77
CA ASP A 12 -18.54 14.44 3.51
C ASP A 12 -18.99 14.72 2.07
N TRP A 13 -18.81 15.96 1.61
CA TRP A 13 -19.08 16.35 0.22
C TRP A 13 -18.22 15.55 -0.76
N GLN A 14 -16.90 15.45 -0.52
CA GLN A 14 -15.98 14.67 -1.36
C GLN A 14 -16.46 13.22 -1.51
N TRP A 15 -16.91 12.59 -0.42
CA TRP A 15 -17.36 11.20 -0.45
C TRP A 15 -18.74 11.03 -1.09
N LYS A 16 -19.73 11.77 -0.62
CA LYS A 16 -21.14 11.57 -1.00
C LYS A 16 -21.51 12.16 -2.34
N GLU A 17 -21.01 13.36 -2.64
CA GLU A 17 -21.42 14.10 -3.85
C GLU A 17 -20.50 13.83 -5.03
N VAL A 18 -19.23 13.47 -4.78
CA VAL A 18 -18.22 13.31 -5.83
C VAL A 18 -17.77 11.86 -5.98
N LEU A 19 -17.09 11.32 -4.97
CA LEU A 19 -16.32 10.08 -5.09
C LEU A 19 -17.21 8.86 -5.32
N VAL A 20 -18.21 8.63 -4.46
CA VAL A 20 -19.09 7.45 -4.56
C VAL A 20 -19.94 7.49 -5.83
N PRO A 21 -20.63 8.59 -6.20
CA PRO A 21 -21.39 8.65 -7.45
C PRO A 21 -20.52 8.41 -8.69
N TYR A 22 -19.32 9.01 -8.72
CA TYR A 22 -18.38 8.82 -9.82
C TYR A 22 -17.98 7.35 -9.94
N TRP A 23 -17.52 6.73 -8.85
CA TRP A 23 -17.01 5.35 -8.90
C TRP A 23 -18.11 4.30 -9.10
N LYS A 24 -19.35 4.55 -8.67
CA LYS A 24 -20.49 3.68 -9.07
C LYS A 24 -20.68 3.67 -10.58
N LYS A 25 -20.70 4.86 -11.21
CA LYS A 25 -20.84 4.99 -12.66
C LYS A 25 -19.63 4.39 -13.39
N GLU A 26 -18.43 4.67 -12.92
CA GLU A 26 -17.18 4.18 -13.54
C GLU A 26 -17.06 2.66 -13.41
N ALA A 27 -17.38 2.08 -12.25
CA ALA A 27 -17.44 0.65 -12.03
C ALA A 27 -18.37 -0.06 -13.02
N GLU A 28 -19.60 0.47 -13.20
CA GLU A 28 -20.54 -0.07 -14.19
C GLU A 28 -20.00 0.04 -15.62
N PHE A 29 -19.35 1.15 -15.96
CA PHE A 29 -18.74 1.34 -17.27
C PHE A 29 -17.61 0.34 -17.51
N CYS A 30 -16.69 0.21 -16.55
CA CYS A 30 -15.60 -0.76 -16.56
C CYS A 30 -16.12 -2.20 -16.71
N ALA A 31 -17.13 -2.58 -15.93
CA ALA A 31 -17.74 -3.91 -15.99
C ALA A 31 -18.35 -4.21 -17.37
N LYS A 32 -19.01 -3.22 -18.00
CA LYS A 32 -19.55 -3.34 -19.38
C LYS A 32 -18.45 -3.55 -20.43
N HIS A 33 -17.21 -3.18 -20.13
CA HIS A 33 -16.05 -3.36 -21.01
C HIS A 33 -15.17 -4.55 -20.58
N GLY A 34 -15.66 -5.44 -19.72
CA GLY A 34 -14.95 -6.65 -19.31
C GLY A 34 -13.85 -6.41 -18.28
N ILE A 35 -13.80 -5.25 -17.64
CA ILE A 35 -12.91 -5.00 -16.51
C ILE A 35 -13.57 -5.54 -15.24
N GLU A 36 -12.92 -6.51 -14.60
CA GLU A 36 -13.43 -7.19 -13.40
C GLU A 36 -12.84 -6.64 -12.09
N LYS A 37 -11.70 -5.94 -12.18
CA LYS A 37 -10.94 -5.46 -11.03
C LYS A 37 -10.37 -4.06 -11.29
N ILE A 38 -10.57 -3.17 -10.34
CA ILE A 38 -9.97 -1.84 -10.28
C ILE A 38 -9.16 -1.78 -8.99
N ALA A 39 -7.85 -1.57 -9.11
CA ALA A 39 -6.91 -1.63 -7.99
C ALA A 39 -6.50 -0.21 -7.57
N PHE A 40 -6.99 0.24 -6.42
CA PHE A 40 -6.65 1.53 -5.83
C PHE A 40 -5.39 1.44 -5.01
N GLU A 41 -4.44 2.32 -5.30
CA GLU A 41 -3.32 2.56 -4.41
C GLU A 41 -3.75 3.49 -3.27
N MET A 42 -3.65 2.98 -2.04
CA MET A 42 -3.99 3.74 -0.84
C MET A 42 -2.88 4.75 -0.56
N HIS A 43 -3.10 6.01 -0.96
CA HIS A 43 -2.07 7.04 -0.91
C HIS A 43 -2.56 8.29 -0.12
N PRO A 44 -1.83 8.73 0.91
CA PRO A 44 -2.14 9.96 1.66
C PRO A 44 -2.19 11.20 0.78
N GLY A 45 -3.14 12.09 1.06
CA GLY A 45 -3.49 13.20 0.17
C GLY A 45 -4.66 12.88 -0.77
N PHE A 46 -5.04 11.61 -0.93
CA PHE A 46 -6.28 11.20 -1.58
C PHE A 46 -7.39 10.94 -0.57
N CYS A 47 -8.63 10.74 -1.04
CA CYS A 47 -9.75 10.34 -0.19
C CYS A 47 -9.62 8.88 0.28
N VAL A 48 -8.98 8.03 -0.52
CA VAL A 48 -8.69 6.62 -0.21
C VAL A 48 -7.19 6.49 0.06
N TYR A 49 -6.82 6.42 1.34
CA TYR A 49 -5.43 6.54 1.78
C TYR A 49 -4.97 5.47 2.77
N ASN A 50 -5.88 4.59 3.21
CA ASN A 50 -5.61 3.50 4.11
C ASN A 50 -6.61 2.33 3.90
N PRO A 51 -6.43 1.17 4.56
CA PRO A 51 -7.31 0.02 4.36
C PRO A 51 -8.79 0.30 4.69
N GLU A 52 -9.05 1.08 5.74
CA GLU A 52 -10.42 1.43 6.16
C GLU A 52 -11.16 2.24 5.08
N THR A 53 -10.52 3.29 4.57
CA THR A 53 -11.11 4.15 3.53
C THR A 53 -11.26 3.40 2.20
N LEU A 54 -10.34 2.49 1.87
CA LEU A 54 -10.53 1.62 0.71
C LEU A 54 -11.77 0.73 0.87
N MET A 55 -11.92 0.08 2.03
CA MET A 55 -13.08 -0.77 2.29
C MET A 55 -14.37 0.04 2.34
N LYS A 56 -14.34 1.29 2.81
CA LYS A 56 -15.48 2.22 2.72
C LYS A 56 -15.91 2.43 1.27
N LEU A 57 -14.98 2.71 0.34
CA LEU A 57 -15.32 2.88 -1.08
C LEU A 57 -15.82 1.57 -1.70
N ARG A 58 -15.15 0.44 -1.42
CA ARG A 58 -15.56 -0.88 -1.88
C ARG A 58 -16.97 -1.24 -1.42
N ASN A 59 -17.33 -0.96 -0.18
CA ASN A 59 -18.66 -1.25 0.38
C ASN A 59 -19.76 -0.41 -0.29
N GLU A 60 -19.44 0.81 -0.71
CA GLU A 60 -20.37 1.68 -1.43
C GLU A 60 -20.53 1.27 -2.90
N VAL A 61 -19.43 0.93 -3.58
CA VAL A 61 -19.40 0.74 -5.04
C VAL A 61 -19.58 -0.72 -5.45
N GLY A 62 -18.98 -1.65 -4.72
CA GLY A 62 -19.04 -3.08 -5.00
C GLY A 62 -17.66 -3.73 -5.14
N GLU A 63 -17.67 -5.05 -5.32
CA GLU A 63 -16.46 -5.87 -5.31
C GLU A 63 -15.47 -5.56 -6.41
N ILE A 64 -15.83 -4.85 -7.47
CA ILE A 64 -14.88 -4.44 -8.51
C ILE A 64 -13.75 -3.55 -7.97
N ILE A 65 -13.96 -2.86 -6.83
CA ILE A 65 -12.97 -1.97 -6.20
C ILE A 65 -12.12 -2.76 -5.21
N GLY A 66 -10.82 -2.87 -5.47
CA GLY A 66 -9.85 -3.49 -4.56
C GLY A 66 -8.58 -2.67 -4.43
N ALA A 67 -7.57 -3.24 -3.77
CA ALA A 67 -6.29 -2.61 -3.51
C ALA A 67 -5.28 -2.92 -4.62
N ASN A 68 -4.58 -1.89 -5.08
CA ASN A 68 -3.16 -2.00 -5.36
C ASN A 68 -2.45 -1.81 -4.01
N PHE A 69 -2.06 -2.91 -3.37
CA PHE A 69 -1.45 -2.85 -2.05
C PHE A 69 -0.01 -2.38 -2.18
N ASP A 70 0.23 -1.11 -1.81
CA ASP A 70 1.55 -0.54 -1.65
C ASP A 70 1.82 -0.32 -0.14
N PRO A 71 2.79 -1.03 0.48
CA PRO A 71 3.06 -0.88 1.90
C PRO A 71 3.76 0.44 2.24
N SER A 72 4.43 1.11 1.29
CA SER A 72 5.31 2.25 1.57
C SER A 72 4.57 3.41 2.25
N HIS A 73 3.36 3.70 1.78
CA HIS A 73 2.50 4.74 2.34
C HIS A 73 1.86 4.34 3.68
N LEU A 74 1.61 3.04 3.86
CA LEU A 74 1.03 2.49 5.08
C LEU A 74 2.07 2.47 6.22
N ILE A 75 3.32 2.13 5.90
CA ILE A 75 4.44 2.05 6.85
C ILE A 75 4.62 3.37 7.61
N TRP A 76 4.73 4.50 6.91
CA TRP A 76 4.96 5.77 7.61
C TRP A 76 3.74 6.25 8.38
N GLN A 77 2.52 5.88 7.95
CA GLN A 77 1.28 6.08 8.71
C GLN A 77 1.20 5.22 9.99
N GLN A 78 2.21 4.38 10.26
CA GLN A 78 2.25 3.41 11.36
C GLN A 78 1.20 2.29 11.22
N VAL A 79 0.72 2.04 10.01
CA VAL A 79 -0.13 0.88 9.71
C VAL A 79 0.78 -0.34 9.59
N ASP A 80 0.48 -1.40 10.35
CA ASP A 80 1.12 -2.71 10.17
C ASP A 80 0.67 -3.33 8.83
N PRO A 81 1.59 -3.52 7.86
CA PRO A 81 1.23 -4.03 6.55
C PRO A 81 0.75 -5.48 6.57
N VAL A 82 1.21 -6.31 7.50
CA VAL A 82 0.71 -7.69 7.66
C VAL A 82 -0.73 -7.67 8.18
N ALA A 83 -1.03 -6.81 9.15
CA ALA A 83 -2.40 -6.63 9.64
C ALA A 83 -3.31 -6.10 8.52
N ALA A 84 -2.84 -5.13 7.74
CA ALA A 84 -3.57 -4.58 6.60
C ALA A 84 -3.84 -5.64 5.52
N ILE A 85 -2.87 -6.51 5.22
CA ILE A 85 -3.06 -7.63 4.28
C ILE A 85 -4.21 -8.53 4.76
N ARG A 86 -4.19 -8.94 6.03
CA ARG A 86 -5.24 -9.79 6.60
C ARG A 86 -6.60 -9.12 6.62
N TYR A 87 -6.64 -7.82 6.91
CA TYR A 87 -7.86 -7.02 6.92
C TYR A 87 -8.49 -6.91 5.53
N LEU A 88 -7.68 -6.63 4.50
CA LEU A 88 -8.17 -6.48 3.13
C LEU A 88 -8.51 -7.82 2.48
N GLY A 89 -7.76 -8.87 2.77
CA GLY A 89 -8.01 -10.22 2.29
C GLY A 89 -8.15 -10.28 0.76
N LYS A 90 -9.29 -10.78 0.29
CA LYS A 90 -9.62 -10.90 -1.14
C LYS A 90 -9.76 -9.57 -1.88
N ALA A 91 -9.79 -8.44 -1.17
CA ALA A 91 -9.81 -7.12 -1.80
C ALA A 91 -8.43 -6.76 -2.41
N ILE A 92 -7.35 -7.50 -2.15
CA ILE A 92 -6.04 -7.24 -2.76
C ILE A 92 -6.03 -7.78 -4.20
N TYR A 93 -5.90 -6.88 -5.17
CA TYR A 93 -5.90 -7.20 -6.61
C TYR A 93 -4.54 -7.05 -7.26
N HIS A 94 -3.71 -6.18 -6.73
CA HIS A 94 -2.35 -5.99 -7.19
C HIS A 94 -1.47 -5.61 -5.99
N VAL A 95 -0.16 -5.79 -6.09
CA VAL A 95 0.79 -5.45 -5.03
C VAL A 95 1.96 -4.70 -5.62
N HIS A 96 2.27 -3.54 -5.03
CA HIS A 96 3.54 -2.87 -5.19
C HIS A 96 4.49 -3.28 -4.06
N ALA A 97 5.69 -3.70 -4.44
CA ALA A 97 6.82 -3.85 -3.55
C ALA A 97 7.60 -2.53 -3.54
N LYS A 98 7.21 -1.63 -2.64
CA LYS A 98 7.84 -0.33 -2.37
C LYS A 98 8.11 -0.22 -0.88
N ASP A 99 9.26 0.32 -0.50
CA ASP A 99 9.73 0.30 0.89
C ASP A 99 9.88 1.71 1.46
N THR A 100 9.75 1.81 2.77
CA THR A 100 9.84 3.07 3.51
C THR A 100 10.66 2.86 4.76
N LYS A 101 11.61 3.77 5.00
CA LYS A 101 12.30 3.88 6.29
C LYS A 101 11.68 5.00 7.10
N VAL A 102 11.13 4.66 8.26
CA VAL A 102 10.79 5.66 9.29
C VAL A 102 12.04 5.97 10.10
N ASP A 103 12.37 7.25 10.22
CA ASP A 103 13.44 7.75 11.06
C ASP A 103 12.89 8.01 12.46
N ALA A 104 13.33 7.20 13.43
CA ALA A 104 12.84 7.28 14.81
C ALA A 104 13.25 8.58 15.52
N ILE A 105 14.38 9.18 15.15
CA ILE A 105 14.88 10.42 15.77
C ILE A 105 14.00 11.58 15.30
N ASN A 106 13.86 11.73 13.99
CA ASN A 106 13.08 12.81 13.39
C ASN A 106 11.58 12.65 13.67
N THR A 107 11.06 11.42 13.66
CA THR A 107 9.67 11.14 14.03
C THR A 107 9.41 11.38 15.51
N GLY A 108 10.37 11.10 16.39
CA GLY A 108 10.25 11.41 17.82
C GLY A 108 10.12 12.91 18.12
N ILE A 109 10.65 13.76 17.23
CA ILE A 109 10.58 15.22 17.35
C ILE A 109 9.35 15.79 16.62
N ASN A 110 9.12 15.35 15.37
CA ASN A 110 8.17 15.99 14.46
C ASN A 110 6.84 15.22 14.33
N GLY A 111 6.80 13.95 14.72
CA GLY A 111 5.77 13.02 14.28
C GLY A 111 5.96 12.60 12.81
N VAL A 112 4.97 11.89 12.26
CA VAL A 112 5.03 11.29 10.91
C VAL A 112 4.52 12.21 9.78
N LEU A 113 3.80 13.28 10.13
CA LEU A 113 3.27 14.25 9.17
C LEU A 113 4.37 15.20 8.70
N ASP A 114 5.15 14.72 7.73
CA ASP A 114 6.33 15.41 7.23
C ASP A 114 6.09 16.01 5.84
N THR A 115 6.17 17.33 5.75
CA THR A 115 5.91 18.12 4.54
C THR A 115 7.18 18.62 3.85
N LYS A 116 8.36 18.23 4.35
CA LYS A 116 9.65 18.63 3.75
C LYS A 116 9.82 18.01 2.36
N HIS A 117 10.62 18.66 1.54
CA HIS A 117 10.93 18.17 0.19
C HIS A 117 11.66 16.81 0.24
N TYR A 118 11.42 15.94 -0.74
CA TYR A 118 11.98 14.58 -0.77
C TYR A 118 13.52 14.53 -0.73
N SER A 119 14.19 15.61 -1.15
CA SER A 119 15.65 15.76 -1.15
C SER A 119 16.23 16.34 0.16
N ASP A 120 15.44 16.42 1.23
CA ASP A 120 15.91 16.88 2.55
C ASP A 120 16.09 15.69 3.51
N GLU A 121 16.73 14.63 3.03
CA GLU A 121 16.61 13.27 3.57
C GLU A 121 16.92 13.19 5.06
N ILE A 122 17.98 13.87 5.51
CA ILE A 122 18.46 13.79 6.89
C ILE A 122 17.52 14.46 7.90
N HIS A 123 16.63 15.36 7.46
CA HIS A 123 15.68 16.07 8.32
C HIS A 123 14.24 15.53 8.21
N ARG A 124 14.04 14.48 7.39
CA ARG A 124 12.73 13.88 7.19
C ARG A 124 12.40 12.82 8.23
N SER A 125 11.11 12.74 8.58
CA SER A 125 10.58 11.73 9.51
C SER A 125 10.55 10.34 8.89
N TRP A 126 10.52 10.28 7.56
CA TRP A 126 10.58 9.04 6.79
C TRP A 126 11.02 9.33 5.35
N ILE A 127 11.61 8.33 4.70
CA ILE A 127 11.96 8.39 3.28
C ILE A 127 11.61 7.06 2.59
N PHE A 128 11.27 7.13 1.31
CA PHE A 128 11.17 5.92 0.48
C PHE A 128 12.57 5.33 0.26
N ARG A 129 12.63 4.01 0.23
CA ARG A 129 13.87 3.25 0.09
C ARG A 129 13.69 2.16 -0.95
N THR A 130 14.81 1.74 -1.50
CA THR A 130 14.96 0.44 -2.14
C THR A 130 14.44 -0.67 -1.22
N VAL A 131 13.64 -1.60 -1.76
CA VAL A 131 13.18 -2.78 -1.03
C VAL A 131 14.34 -3.53 -0.38
N GLY A 132 14.24 -3.75 0.94
CA GLY A 132 15.30 -4.35 1.74
C GLY A 132 16.17 -3.34 2.50
N TYR A 133 16.07 -2.04 2.17
CA TYR A 133 16.78 -0.95 2.85
C TYR A 133 15.88 -0.13 3.77
N GLY A 134 14.55 -0.20 3.63
CA GLY A 134 13.61 0.30 4.63
C GLY A 134 13.37 -0.75 5.71
N ASN A 135 12.94 -1.94 5.28
CA ASN A 135 12.59 -3.08 6.11
C ASN A 135 13.35 -4.35 5.66
N GLY A 136 13.74 -5.19 6.63
CA GLY A 136 14.57 -6.38 6.38
C GLY A 136 13.80 -7.64 5.98
N TYR A 137 14.53 -8.77 5.88
CA TYR A 137 13.98 -10.05 5.40
C TYR A 137 12.79 -10.55 6.21
N GLN A 138 12.79 -10.41 7.53
CA GLN A 138 11.68 -10.90 8.37
C GLN A 138 10.37 -10.25 7.95
N TYR A 139 10.34 -8.92 7.85
CA TYR A 139 9.19 -8.16 7.41
C TYR A 139 8.70 -8.62 6.02
N TRP A 140 9.58 -8.71 5.03
CA TRP A 140 9.18 -9.04 3.67
C TRP A 140 8.77 -10.52 3.50
N LYS A 141 9.35 -11.45 4.27
CA LYS A 141 8.92 -12.85 4.31
C LYS A 141 7.56 -13.00 4.99
N ASP A 142 7.30 -12.24 6.06
CA ASP A 142 5.97 -12.21 6.70
C ASP A 142 4.93 -11.59 5.77
N PHE A 143 5.28 -10.52 5.06
CA PHE A 143 4.45 -9.88 4.05
C PHE A 143 4.01 -10.88 2.96
N VAL A 144 4.97 -11.55 2.32
CA VAL A 144 4.70 -12.56 1.26
C VAL A 144 3.91 -13.74 1.82
N SER A 145 4.23 -14.21 3.02
CA SER A 145 3.50 -15.31 3.67
C SER A 145 2.03 -14.94 3.90
N ASN A 146 1.76 -13.71 4.34
CA ASN A 146 0.39 -13.27 4.58
C ASN A 146 -0.40 -13.01 3.30
N LEU A 147 0.25 -12.54 2.22
CA LEU A 147 -0.36 -12.50 0.89
C LEU A 147 -0.83 -13.90 0.45
N ARG A 148 0.03 -14.91 0.59
CA ARG A 148 -0.34 -16.31 0.32
C ARG A 148 -1.51 -16.78 1.18
N LEU A 149 -1.50 -16.48 2.48
CA LEU A 149 -2.57 -16.87 3.42
C LEU A 149 -3.93 -16.25 3.06
N VAL A 150 -3.97 -15.03 2.51
CA VAL A 150 -5.22 -14.42 2.06
C VAL A 150 -5.60 -14.78 0.62
N GLY A 151 -4.82 -15.66 -0.01
CA GLY A 151 -5.08 -16.18 -1.35
C GLY A 151 -4.55 -15.31 -2.49
N TYR A 152 -3.67 -14.35 -2.22
CA TYR A 152 -2.95 -13.62 -3.26
C TYR A 152 -1.71 -14.41 -3.71
N ASP A 153 -1.68 -14.79 -4.98
CA ASP A 153 -0.62 -15.60 -5.61
C ASP A 153 -0.29 -15.04 -7.01
N ASP A 154 -0.14 -13.71 -7.09
CA ASP A 154 0.13 -12.99 -8.34
C ASP A 154 1.42 -12.15 -8.18
N VAL A 155 1.64 -11.17 -9.05
CA VAL A 155 2.88 -10.39 -9.15
C VAL A 155 3.20 -9.54 -7.92
N LEU A 156 4.48 -9.53 -7.51
CA LEU A 156 5.06 -8.46 -6.69
C LEU A 156 5.71 -7.43 -7.63
N SER A 157 5.01 -6.35 -7.94
CA SER A 157 5.49 -5.33 -8.88
C SER A 157 6.40 -4.35 -8.15
N ILE A 158 7.64 -4.17 -8.61
CA ILE A 158 8.56 -3.23 -7.94
C ILE A 158 8.27 -1.81 -8.41
N GLU A 159 7.83 -0.96 -7.49
CA GLU A 159 7.86 0.48 -7.67
C GLU A 159 9.10 1.03 -6.96
N HIS A 160 10.05 1.53 -7.73
CA HIS A 160 11.34 1.94 -7.19
C HIS A 160 11.43 3.45 -6.98
N GLU A 161 11.55 3.87 -5.73
CA GLU A 161 11.89 5.23 -5.33
C GLU A 161 12.90 5.20 -4.18
N ASP A 162 14.05 5.84 -4.37
CA ASP A 162 15.12 5.92 -3.39
C ASP A 162 15.96 7.17 -3.68
N SER A 163 16.05 8.09 -2.71
CA SER A 163 16.83 9.32 -2.89
C SER A 163 18.34 9.16 -2.62
N LEU A 164 18.78 8.01 -2.09
CA LEU A 164 20.18 7.71 -1.78
C LEU A 164 20.82 6.74 -2.78
N MET A 165 20.07 6.20 -3.73
CA MET A 165 20.56 5.26 -4.73
C MET A 165 20.14 5.67 -6.14
N THR A 166 20.94 5.26 -7.12
CA THR A 166 20.50 5.36 -8.52
C THR A 166 19.36 4.38 -8.79
N THR A 167 18.50 4.71 -9.75
CA THR A 167 17.36 3.86 -10.15
C THR A 167 17.79 2.43 -10.49
N TYR A 168 18.90 2.27 -11.22
CA TYR A 168 19.39 0.95 -11.62
C TYR A 168 19.93 0.16 -10.43
N GLU A 169 20.77 0.77 -9.60
CA GLU A 169 21.33 0.11 -8.43
C GLU A 169 20.24 -0.34 -7.46
N GLY A 170 19.31 0.56 -7.15
CA GLY A 170 18.21 0.27 -6.25
C GLY A 170 17.29 -0.82 -6.81
N LEU A 171 16.87 -0.73 -8.08
CA LEU A 171 16.05 -1.77 -8.70
C LEU A 171 16.75 -3.13 -8.73
N ALA A 172 18.03 -3.19 -9.09
CA ALA A 172 18.79 -4.44 -9.12
C ALA A 172 18.88 -5.10 -7.73
N LYS A 173 19.09 -4.30 -6.68
CA LYS A 173 19.12 -4.77 -5.29
C LYS A 173 17.74 -5.22 -4.81
N ALA A 174 16.68 -4.49 -5.12
CA ALA A 174 15.30 -4.86 -4.79
C ALA A 174 14.92 -6.20 -5.44
N VAL A 175 15.25 -6.41 -6.72
CA VAL A 175 15.03 -7.69 -7.42
C VAL A 175 15.78 -8.82 -6.72
N ALA A 176 17.07 -8.64 -6.42
CA ALA A 176 17.86 -9.66 -5.74
C ALA A 176 17.29 -10.01 -4.36
N PHE A 177 16.88 -9.00 -3.59
CA PHE A 177 16.29 -9.19 -2.26
C PHE A 177 14.94 -9.89 -2.32
N LEU A 178 14.02 -9.44 -3.18
CA LEU A 178 12.69 -10.04 -3.31
C LEU A 178 12.72 -11.47 -3.85
N LYS A 179 13.75 -11.82 -4.64
CA LYS A 179 13.95 -13.20 -5.08
C LYS A 179 14.13 -14.16 -3.91
N GLU A 180 14.75 -13.74 -2.82
CA GLU A 180 14.93 -14.52 -1.59
C GLU A 180 13.69 -14.51 -0.68
N CYS A 181 12.79 -13.55 -0.86
CA CYS A 181 11.54 -13.42 -0.08
C CYS A 181 10.36 -14.14 -0.73
N ARG A 182 10.33 -14.26 -2.07
CA ARG A 182 9.20 -14.85 -2.78
C ARG A 182 9.04 -16.32 -2.43
N ILE A 183 7.78 -16.77 -2.36
CA ILE A 183 7.42 -18.18 -2.33
C ILE A 183 6.99 -18.53 -3.74
N GLU A 184 7.73 -19.39 -4.42
CA GLU A 184 7.49 -19.74 -5.83
C GLU A 184 6.69 -21.02 -6.00
N GLU A 185 7.05 -22.06 -5.25
CA GLU A 185 6.39 -23.36 -5.35
C GLU A 185 5.06 -23.38 -4.58
N ARG A 186 4.12 -24.20 -5.07
CA ARG A 186 2.92 -24.55 -4.29
C ARG A 186 3.32 -25.46 -3.14
N PRO A 187 2.69 -25.35 -1.97
CA PRO A 187 2.94 -26.27 -0.87
C PRO A 187 2.60 -27.71 -1.31
N GLY A 188 3.51 -28.64 -1.06
CA GLY A 188 3.22 -30.06 -1.16
C GLY A 188 2.31 -30.53 -0.01
N GLY A 189 2.05 -31.85 0.05
CA GLY A 189 1.36 -32.44 1.20
C GLY A 189 2.14 -32.20 2.50
N MET A 190 1.44 -31.96 3.60
CA MET A 190 2.03 -31.86 4.93
C MET A 190 2.48 -33.25 5.37
N TYR A 191 3.72 -33.65 5.08
CA TYR A 191 4.24 -34.97 5.47
C TYR A 191 4.45 -35.12 6.99
N TRP A 192 4.39 -34.01 7.72
CA TRP A 192 4.60 -33.91 9.16
C TRP A 192 3.30 -33.75 9.97
N ALA A 193 2.13 -33.80 9.31
CA ALA A 193 0.81 -33.73 9.94
C ALA A 193 -0.16 -34.76 9.35
#